data_AF-A0A5C7P624-F1
#
_entry.id   AF-A0A5C7P624-F1
#
_cell.length_a   1.000
_cell.length_b   1.000
_cell.length_c   1.000
_cell.angle_alpha   90.00
_cell.angle_beta   90.00
_cell.angle_gamma   90.00
#
_symmetry.space_group_name_H-M   'P 1'
#
loop_
_entity.id
_entity.type
_entity.pdbx_description
1 polymer ?
#
loop_
_entity_poly.entity_id
_entity_poly.type
_entity_poly.pdbx_seq_one_letter_code
_entity_poly.pdbx_strand_id
1 'polypeptide(L)'
;MPISSQVGAPQLIRSAAILTTGAVASSNFPLQTTLDQWVNLQADFTIGSLTNVIITPQVSNDGSTWYDVTSPGAATLTATGTKTIPVCCKGWKLFRATAQGTGTVTSSSLTLTVNYQREYL
;
A
#
# COMPACT_ATOMS: atom_id res chain seq x y z
N MET A 1 4.04 -6.79 32.48
CA MET A 1 4.31 -5.36 32.23
C MET A 1 3.37 -4.91 31.12
N PRO A 2 2.66 -3.77 31.21
CA PRO A 2 1.86 -3.30 30.09
C PRO A 2 2.78 -2.81 28.96
N ILE A 3 2.68 -3.45 27.79
CA ILE A 3 3.32 -2.99 26.56
C ILE A 3 2.60 -1.71 26.12
N SER A 4 3.31 -0.60 25.93
CA SER A 4 2.74 0.61 25.33
C SER A 4 2.92 0.55 23.82
N SER A 5 1.83 0.56 23.06
CA SER A 5 1.88 0.67 21.60
C SER A 5 2.00 2.14 21.18
N GLN A 6 2.88 2.42 20.21
CA GLN A 6 2.99 3.75 19.60
C GLN A 6 2.61 3.67 18.12
N VAL A 7 2.00 4.74 17.59
CA VAL A 7 1.84 4.89 16.14
C VAL A 7 3.23 5.11 15.54
N GLY A 8 3.64 4.24 14.63
CA GLY A 8 4.87 4.39 13.85
C GLY A 8 4.77 5.60 12.93
N ALA A 9 5.91 6.21 12.59
CA ALA A 9 5.94 7.29 11.62
C ALA A 9 5.44 6.78 10.26
N PRO A 10 4.51 7.50 9.58
CA PRO A 10 4.05 7.11 8.26
C PRO A 10 5.21 6.97 7.28
N GLN A 11 5.26 5.86 6.54
CA GLN A 11 6.32 5.62 5.55
C GLN A 11 5.78 5.70 4.13
N LEU A 12 6.30 6.66 3.37
CA LEU A 12 6.03 6.78 1.95
C LEU A 12 6.66 5.61 1.20
N ILE A 13 5.85 4.76 0.57
CA ILE A 13 6.35 3.63 -0.23
C ILE A 13 6.27 3.88 -1.73
N ARG A 14 5.48 4.88 -2.15
CA ARG A 14 5.39 5.34 -3.54
C ARG A 14 4.89 6.79 -3.60
N SER A 15 5.50 7.60 -4.46
CA SER A 15 4.89 8.82 -4.98
C SER A 15 5.27 8.95 -6.44
N ALA A 16 4.31 8.73 -7.34
CA ALA A 16 4.58 8.74 -8.78
C ALA A 16 3.30 8.95 -9.61
N ALA A 17 3.49 9.28 -10.89
CA ALA A 17 2.44 9.14 -11.89
C ALA A 17 1.95 7.68 -11.96
N ILE A 18 0.67 7.52 -12.26
CA ILE A 18 0.07 6.20 -12.50
C ILE A 18 0.31 5.82 -13.96
N LEU A 19 0.72 4.58 -14.21
CA LEU A 19 0.84 4.04 -15.56
C LEU A 19 -0.38 3.16 -15.89
N THR A 20 -0.79 3.15 -17.16
CA THR A 20 -1.84 2.25 -17.67
C THR A 20 -1.29 1.05 -18.44
N THR A 21 0.00 1.08 -18.78
CA THR A 21 0.70 0.02 -19.52
C THR A 21 0.99 -1.23 -18.69
N GLY A 22 0.85 -1.16 -17.36
CA GLY A 22 1.00 -2.30 -16.46
C GLY A 22 1.00 -1.90 -14.99
N ALA A 23 0.90 -2.90 -14.12
CA ALA A 23 1.00 -2.71 -12.68
C ALA A 23 2.44 -2.37 -12.29
N VAL A 24 2.62 -1.27 -11.55
CA VAL A 24 3.93 -0.84 -11.07
C VAL A 24 3.98 -1.04 -9.56
N ALA A 25 5.00 -1.75 -9.08
CA ALA A 25 5.22 -1.97 -7.66
C ALA A 25 5.73 -0.72 -6.93
N SER A 26 5.38 -0.59 -5.65
CA SER A 26 6.00 0.33 -4.70
C SER A 26 7.35 -0.19 -4.21
N SER A 27 8.06 0.62 -3.43
CA SER A 27 9.16 0.13 -2.60
C SER A 27 8.66 -0.86 -1.53
N ASN A 28 9.58 -1.69 -1.04
CA ASN A 28 9.31 -2.70 -0.02
C ASN A 28 9.27 -2.06 1.37
N PHE A 29 8.32 -2.50 2.18
CA PHE A 29 8.18 -2.11 3.58
C PHE A 29 8.45 -3.32 4.49
N PRO A 30 9.37 -3.21 5.48
CA PRO A 30 9.68 -4.30 6.40
C PRO A 30 8.63 -4.44 7.50
N LEU A 31 7.88 -5.55 7.49
CA LEU A 31 6.80 -5.82 8.45
C LEU A 31 7.28 -6.08 9.87
N GLN A 32 8.56 -6.40 10.07
CA GLN A 32 9.18 -6.54 11.39
C GLN A 32 9.19 -5.24 12.20
N THR A 33 8.95 -4.10 11.56
CA THR A 33 8.81 -2.79 12.24
C THR A 33 7.44 -2.60 12.88
N THR A 34 6.49 -3.48 12.59
CA THR A 34 5.10 -3.39 13.06
C THR A 34 4.84 -4.34 14.23
N LEU A 35 4.01 -3.92 15.18
CA LEU A 35 3.70 -4.69 16.40
C LEU A 35 2.93 -5.99 16.08
N ASP A 36 1.97 -5.94 15.15
CA ASP A 36 1.05 -7.06 14.86
C ASP A 36 1.04 -7.50 13.38
N GLN A 37 1.96 -6.97 12.56
CA GLN A 37 1.96 -7.19 11.10
C GLN A 37 0.67 -6.72 10.43
N TRP A 38 0.02 -5.72 11.03
CA TRP A 38 -1.05 -4.93 10.43
C TRP A 38 -0.49 -3.62 9.89
N VAL A 39 -0.87 -3.30 8.66
CA VAL A 39 -0.53 -2.04 8.00
C VAL A 39 -1.78 -1.37 7.45
N ASN A 40 -1.86 -0.05 7.59
CA ASN A 40 -2.87 0.79 6.96
C ASN A 40 -2.25 1.45 5.74
N LEU A 41 -2.54 0.93 4.56
CA LEU A 41 -2.13 1.51 3.29
C LEU A 41 -3.06 2.69 2.98
N GLN A 42 -2.52 3.91 3.09
CA GLN A 42 -3.20 5.12 2.70
C GLN A 42 -2.84 5.46 1.25
N ALA A 43 -3.85 5.50 0.39
CA ALA A 43 -3.75 5.87 -1.01
C ALA A 43 -4.34 7.27 -1.20
N ASP A 44 -3.50 8.23 -1.55
CA ASP A 44 -3.93 9.57 -1.95
C ASP A 44 -3.90 9.66 -3.48
N PHE A 45 -5.08 9.67 -4.08
CA PHE A 45 -5.28 9.50 -5.52
C PHE A 45 -5.90 10.75 -6.13
N THR A 46 -5.29 11.25 -7.21
CA THR A 46 -5.90 12.23 -8.11
C THR A 46 -6.23 11.54 -9.42
N ILE A 47 -7.51 11.54 -9.79
CA ILE A 47 -7.98 10.77 -10.95
C ILE A 47 -7.48 11.31 -12.29
N GLY A 48 -7.49 12.64 -12.47
CA GLY A 48 -7.22 13.23 -13.79
C GLY A 48 -8.18 12.66 -14.84
N SER A 49 -7.64 12.07 -15.91
CA SER A 49 -8.42 11.40 -16.97
C SER A 49 -8.47 9.87 -16.88
N LEU A 50 -7.94 9.26 -15.81
CA LEU A 50 -8.04 7.82 -15.62
C LEU A 50 -9.50 7.42 -15.42
N THR A 51 -9.85 6.21 -15.86
CA THR A 51 -11.14 5.61 -15.48
C THR A 51 -11.11 5.16 -14.03
N ASN A 52 -10.03 4.46 -13.64
CA ASN A 52 -9.80 4.02 -12.28
C ASN A 52 -8.32 3.69 -12.05
N VAL A 53 -7.95 3.50 -10.77
CA VAL A 53 -6.70 2.86 -10.37
C VAL A 53 -7.02 1.62 -9.54
N ILE A 54 -6.32 0.52 -9.83
CA ILE A 54 -6.38 -0.74 -9.09
C ILE A 54 -5.12 -0.83 -8.25
N ILE A 55 -5.28 -0.95 -6.94
CA ILE A 55 -4.19 -1.06 -5.96
C ILE A 55 -4.23 -2.47 -5.38
N THR A 56 -3.20 -3.27 -5.62
CA THR A 56 -3.12 -4.65 -5.12
C THR A 56 -2.06 -4.74 -4.03
N PRO A 57 -2.45 -4.95 -2.76
CA PRO A 57 -1.50 -5.20 -1.68
C PRO A 57 -0.82 -6.56 -1.89
N GLN A 58 0.48 -6.63 -1.67
CA GLN A 58 1.28 -7.83 -1.85
C GLN A 58 2.23 -8.06 -0.68
N VAL A 59 2.50 -9.32 -0.39
CA VAL A 59 3.40 -9.75 0.69
C VAL A 59 4.46 -10.70 0.18
N SER A 60 5.61 -10.71 0.86
CA SER A 60 6.73 -11.59 0.54
C SER A 60 7.55 -11.92 1.79
N ASN A 61 8.27 -13.04 1.73
CA ASN A 61 9.24 -13.42 2.77
C ASN A 61 10.68 -13.08 2.40
N ASP A 62 10.99 -12.91 1.12
CA ASP A 62 12.35 -12.78 0.61
C ASP A 62 12.53 -11.61 -0.38
N GLY A 63 11.43 -11.00 -0.84
CA GLY A 63 11.44 -9.91 -1.81
C GLY A 63 11.51 -10.39 -3.26
N SER A 64 11.61 -11.70 -3.50
CA SER A 64 11.69 -12.31 -4.83
C SER A 64 10.32 -12.79 -5.30
N THR A 65 9.62 -13.56 -4.45
CA THR A 65 8.27 -14.06 -4.76
C THR A 65 7.24 -13.24 -4.00
N TRP A 66 6.23 -12.75 -4.71
CA TRP A 66 5.18 -11.90 -4.15
C TRP A 66 3.82 -12.53 -4.32
N TYR A 67 3.02 -12.46 -3.26
CA TYR A 67 1.67 -13.01 -3.21
C TYR A 67 0.69 -11.88 -2.97
N ASP A 68 -0.41 -11.88 -3.71
CA ASP A 68 -1.49 -10.93 -3.52
C ASP A 68 -2.18 -11.21 -2.18
N VAL A 69 -2.42 -10.15 -1.41
CA VAL A 69 -3.21 -10.25 -0.19
C VAL A 69 -4.68 -10.32 -0.60
N THR A 70 -5.37 -11.39 -0.20
CA THR A 70 -6.77 -11.65 -0.58
C THR A 70 -7.79 -10.96 0.32
N SER A 71 -7.38 -10.48 1.50
CA SER A 71 -8.23 -9.73 2.42
C SER A 71 -7.48 -8.48 2.93
N PRO A 72 -7.89 -7.27 2.52
CA PRO A 72 -9.15 -6.95 1.83
C PRO A 72 -9.15 -7.24 0.32
N GLY A 73 -8.02 -7.63 -0.28
CA GLY A 73 -7.92 -7.79 -1.73
C GLY A 73 -7.46 -6.52 -2.44
N ALA A 74 -7.52 -6.55 -3.77
CA ALA A 74 -7.27 -5.37 -4.58
C ALA A 74 -8.37 -4.32 -4.37
N ALA A 75 -7.98 -3.06 -4.23
CA ALA A 75 -8.87 -1.92 -4.09
C ALA A 75 -8.93 -1.13 -5.40
N THR A 76 -10.15 -0.82 -5.85
CA THR A 76 -10.36 0.03 -7.03
C THR A 76 -10.80 1.41 -6.59
N LEU A 77 -10.08 2.45 -7.00
CA LEU A 77 -10.45 3.85 -6.79
C LEU A 77 -10.88 4.49 -8.11
N THR A 78 -12.05 5.10 -8.11
CA THR A 78 -12.71 5.69 -9.30
C THR A 78 -12.96 7.20 -9.17
N ALA A 79 -12.45 7.82 -8.10
CA ALA A 79 -12.59 9.25 -7.86
C ALA A 79 -11.39 9.76 -7.06
N THR A 80 -11.09 11.06 -7.20
CA THR A 80 -10.05 11.73 -6.41
C THR A 80 -10.38 11.65 -4.92
N GLY A 81 -9.35 11.38 -4.11
CA GLY A 81 -9.44 11.43 -2.67
C GLY A 81 -8.46 10.48 -1.99
N THR A 82 -8.53 10.48 -0.67
CA THR A 82 -7.70 9.63 0.17
C THR A 82 -8.50 8.41 0.65
N LYS A 83 -7.95 7.22 0.44
CA LYS A 83 -8.53 5.95 0.92
C LYS A 83 -7.53 5.22 1.82
N THR A 84 -7.99 4.77 2.98
CA THR A 84 -7.22 3.86 3.83
C THR A 84 -7.69 2.42 3.61
N ILE A 85 -6.73 1.53 3.39
CA ILE A 85 -6.92 0.10 3.16
C ILE A 85 -6.17 -0.63 4.29
N PRO A 86 -6.88 -1.20 5.28
CA PRO A 86 -6.25 -1.99 6.33
C PRO A 86 -5.84 -3.34 5.74
N VAL A 87 -4.59 -3.76 5.93
CA VAL A 87 -4.05 -5.01 5.39
C VAL A 87 -3.43 -5.83 6.51
N CYS A 88 -3.88 -7.07 6.62
CA CYS A 88 -3.27 -8.06 7.51
C CYS A 88 -2.14 -8.78 6.78
N CYS A 89 -0.91 -8.64 7.27
CA CYS A 89 0.28 -9.23 6.69
C CYS A 89 0.93 -10.27 7.63
N LYS A 90 0.13 -10.86 8.54
CA LYS A 90 0.61 -11.83 9.52
C LYS A 90 1.31 -13.03 8.86
N GLY A 91 2.48 -13.37 9.35
CA GLY A 91 3.33 -14.46 8.84
C GLY A 91 4.29 -14.06 7.72
N TRP A 92 4.32 -12.79 7.32
CA TRP A 92 5.16 -12.29 6.22
C TRP A 92 6.21 -11.28 6.71
N LYS A 93 7.29 -11.11 5.94
CA LYS A 93 8.40 -10.21 6.30
C LYS A 93 8.38 -8.88 5.58
N LEU A 94 7.86 -8.87 4.35
CA LEU A 94 7.84 -7.70 3.48
C LEU A 94 6.43 -7.43 2.97
N PHE A 95 6.11 -6.16 2.86
CA PHE A 95 4.89 -5.64 2.26
C PHE A 95 5.26 -4.72 1.08
N ARG A 96 4.45 -4.75 0.03
CA ARG A 96 4.43 -3.74 -1.02
C ARG A 96 3.02 -3.59 -1.56
N ALA A 97 2.78 -2.60 -2.39
CA ALA A 97 1.56 -2.50 -3.17
C ALA A 97 1.89 -2.25 -4.63
N THR A 98 1.14 -2.88 -5.53
CA THR A 98 1.16 -2.52 -6.95
C THR A 98 0.01 -1.58 -7.25
N ALA A 99 0.21 -0.69 -8.22
CA ALA A 99 -0.83 0.20 -8.71
C ALA A 99 -0.87 0.14 -10.24
N GLN A 100 -2.07 0.04 -10.80
CA GLN A 100 -2.32 0.05 -12.23
C GLN A 100 -3.51 0.95 -12.54
N GLY A 101 -3.31 1.96 -13.39
CA GLY A 101 -4.41 2.76 -13.93
C GLY A 101 -5.06 2.08 -15.12
N THR A 102 -6.28 2.51 -15.47
CA THR A 102 -6.96 2.14 -16.71
C THR A 102 -7.42 3.39 -17.47
N GLY A 103 -7.53 3.29 -18.79
CA GLY A 103 -7.92 4.42 -19.65
C GLY A 103 -6.74 5.29 -20.05
N THR A 104 -6.95 6.61 -20.08
CA THR A 104 -5.94 7.60 -20.50
C THR A 104 -5.31 8.27 -19.28
N VAL A 105 -3.98 8.37 -19.23
CA VAL A 105 -3.27 9.04 -18.13
C VAL A 105 -2.99 10.50 -18.49
N THR A 106 -3.80 11.42 -17.98
CA THR A 106 -3.55 12.86 -18.04
C THR A 106 -3.88 13.44 -16.69
N SER A 107 -2.92 14.17 -16.09
CA SER A 107 -3.08 14.80 -14.77
C SER A 107 -3.49 13.85 -13.64
N SER A 108 -3.07 12.59 -13.71
CA SER A 108 -3.34 11.55 -12.71
C SER A 108 -2.13 11.27 -11.84
N SER A 109 -2.33 11.13 -10.52
CA SER A 109 -1.25 10.86 -9.57
C SER A 109 -1.69 9.93 -8.45
N LEU A 110 -0.74 9.18 -7.88
CA LEU A 110 -0.96 8.34 -6.71
C LEU A 110 0.21 8.41 -5.75
N THR A 111 -0.11 8.66 -4.50
CA THR A 111 0.81 8.53 -3.37
C THR A 111 0.33 7.39 -2.48
N LEU A 112 1.25 6.48 -2.13
CA LEU A 112 0.98 5.37 -1.22
C LEU A 112 1.86 5.50 0.03
N THR A 113 1.20 5.56 1.18
CA THR A 113 1.83 5.70 2.49
C THR A 113 1.39 4.57 3.41
N VAL A 114 2.34 3.97 4.13
CA VAL A 114 2.08 2.93 5.12
C VAL A 114 2.02 3.56 6.50
N ASN A 115 0.87 3.43 7.17
CA ASN A 115 0.67 3.80 8.56
C ASN A 115 0.58 2.51 9.40
N TYR A 116 1.27 2.44 10.54
CA TYR A 116 1.35 1.20 11.33
C TYR A 116 1.53 1.50 12.82
N GLN A 117 1.32 0.49 13.66
CA GLN A 117 1.69 0.52 15.08
C GLN A 117 3.02 -0.20 15.28
N ARG A 118 3.87 0.29 16.18
CA ARG A 118 5.16 -0.30 16.54
C ARG A 118 5.25 -0.52 18.05
N GLU A 119 6.04 -1.52 18.42
CA GLU A 119 6.41 -1.80 19.82
C GLU A 119 7.45 -0.80 20.33
N TYR A 120 7.40 -0.52 21.63
CA TYR A 120 8.43 0.25 22.36
C TYR A 120 9.22 -0.71 23.27
N LEU A 121 10.55 -0.69 23.17
CA LEU A 121 11.46 -1.40 24.08
C LEU A 121 11.82 -0.54 25.28
#